data_AF-A0A2S6S7E6-F1
#
_entry.id   AF-A0A2S6S7E6-F1
#
_cell.length_a   1.000
_cell.length_b   1.000
_cell.length_c   1.000
_cell.angle_alpha   90.00
_cell.angle_beta   90.00
_cell.angle_gamma   90.00
#
_symmetry.space_group_name_H-M   'P 1'
#
loop_
_entity.id
_entity.type
_entity.pdbx_description
1 polymer ?
#
loop_
_entity_poly.entity_id
_entity_poly.type
_entity_poly.pdbx_seq_one_letter_code
_entity_poly.pdbx_strand_id
1 'polypeptide(L)'
;MIKVIFKRGSQLESEHEVKTVVLNSKNNVVFSTKNDNDITFPRSAIKIFQALPMIQNGSYKFYNLNSKQIALSASSHFGEPKHIFLLYKWLKKLRIDENILKCGIHNPLNLKSSNDLLYSKIRPTQIYNNCSGKHLGMITSSIYKGFNVKNYTNFNHPLQKDILKILEYFNEYKIKDKFKAIDGCSAPQYSFPLKNLALSMQKISNFNLLEPLLSFSLKKIIDSISQNPFYIGGTGRLDSQIIKITKGRIFCKIGAEGIFMFSDFKKNYGGIIKIKDGNQRALPIVVIKLLKKIKSINKNEYELLSILQKNIIYNHKNIKVGIIECKFL
;
A
#
# COMPACT_ATOMS: atom_id res chain seq x y z
N MET A 1 15.34 -10.02 -16.90
CA MET A 1 14.41 -10.82 -16.07
C MET A 1 14.82 -10.72 -14.59
N ILE A 2 13.90 -10.89 -13.63
CA ILE A 2 14.26 -10.96 -12.21
C ILE A 2 13.71 -12.24 -11.60
N LYS A 3 14.54 -12.93 -10.81
CA LYS A 3 14.16 -14.14 -10.07
C LYS A 3 14.60 -14.03 -8.61
N VAL A 4 13.72 -14.41 -7.69
CA VAL A 4 14.06 -14.60 -6.27
C VAL A 4 14.10 -16.08 -5.98
N ILE A 5 15.25 -16.56 -5.54
CA ILE A 5 15.58 -17.97 -5.38
C ILE A 5 15.76 -18.26 -3.88
N PHE A 6 15.15 -19.35 -3.44
CA PHE A 6 15.33 -19.95 -2.12
C PHE A 6 16.17 -21.21 -2.27
N LYS A 7 17.20 -21.35 -1.43
CA LYS A 7 18.05 -22.54 -1.40
C LYS A 7 18.07 -23.19 -0.02
N ARG A 8 18.11 -24.53 -0.03
CA ARG A 8 18.30 -25.41 1.13
C ARG A 8 19.65 -26.11 0.94
N GLY A 9 20.62 -25.79 1.79
CA GLY A 9 22.01 -26.16 1.50
C GLY A 9 22.44 -25.60 0.14
N SER A 10 22.93 -26.46 -0.75
CA SER A 10 23.33 -26.10 -2.13
C SER A 10 22.19 -26.13 -3.14
N GLN A 11 21.03 -26.72 -2.80
CA GLN A 11 19.96 -27.02 -3.75
C GLN A 11 18.94 -25.89 -3.86
N LEU A 12 18.42 -25.66 -5.07
CA LEU A 12 17.29 -24.79 -5.34
C LEU A 12 16.00 -25.41 -4.76
N GLU A 13 15.33 -24.73 -3.84
CA GLU A 13 14.08 -25.20 -3.22
C GLU A 13 12.86 -24.50 -3.81
N SER A 14 12.96 -23.21 -4.14
CA SER A 14 11.87 -22.47 -4.77
C SER A 14 12.38 -21.29 -5.59
N GLU A 15 11.60 -20.91 -6.60
CA GLU A 15 11.88 -19.75 -7.44
C GLU A 15 10.61 -18.89 -7.60
N HIS A 16 10.77 -17.58 -7.47
CA HIS A 16 9.72 -16.60 -7.70
C HIS A 16 10.13 -15.66 -8.83
N GLU A 17 9.40 -15.71 -9.94
CA GLU A 17 9.55 -14.77 -11.04
C GLU A 17 8.97 -13.40 -10.64
N VAL A 18 9.72 -12.34 -10.94
CA VAL A 18 9.30 -10.97 -10.61
C VAL A 18 9.08 -10.17 -11.88
N LYS A 19 7.91 -9.53 -11.96
CA LYS A 19 7.52 -8.60 -13.00
C LYS A 19 7.63 -7.17 -12.48
N THR A 20 8.21 -6.26 -13.25
CA THR A 20 8.35 -4.86 -12.83
C THR A 20 8.42 -3.91 -14.01
N VAL A 21 7.90 -2.70 -13.81
CA VAL A 21 8.04 -1.56 -14.71
C VAL A 21 8.35 -0.34 -13.85
N VAL A 22 9.35 0.45 -14.26
CA VAL A 22 9.74 1.71 -13.63
C VAL A 22 9.85 2.77 -14.71
N LEU A 23 9.18 3.90 -14.51
CA LEU A 23 9.15 5.05 -15.41
C LEU A 23 9.87 6.25 -14.79
N ASN A 24 10.45 7.11 -15.61
CA ASN A 24 11.01 8.41 -15.19
C ASN A 24 10.04 9.58 -15.37
N SER A 25 10.51 10.81 -15.13
CA SER A 25 9.74 12.05 -15.29
C SER A 25 9.15 12.25 -16.70
N LYS A 26 9.75 11.65 -17.73
CA LYS A 26 9.31 11.74 -19.14
C LYS A 26 8.48 10.53 -19.57
N ASN A 27 8.02 9.69 -18.63
CA ASN A 27 7.31 8.43 -18.88
C ASN A 27 8.12 7.39 -19.68
N ASN A 28 9.44 7.58 -19.80
CA ASN A 28 10.32 6.60 -20.42
C ASN A 28 10.63 5.47 -19.43
N VAL A 29 10.71 4.24 -19.94
CA VAL A 29 11.05 3.05 -19.14
C VAL A 29 12.51 3.14 -18.67
N VAL A 30 12.71 3.24 -17.35
CA VAL A 30 14.02 3.17 -16.69
C VAL A 30 14.44 1.73 -16.48
N PHE A 31 13.48 0.87 -16.15
CA PHE A 31 13.69 -0.54 -15.91
C PHE A 31 12.40 -1.31 -16.19
N SER A 32 12.48 -2.44 -16.90
CA SER A 32 11.35 -3.34 -17.10
C SER A 32 11.82 -4.78 -17.23
N THR A 33 10.96 -5.73 -16.82
CA THR A 33 11.10 -7.16 -17.12
C THR A 33 10.40 -7.58 -18.41
N LYS A 34 9.93 -6.61 -19.22
CA LYS A 34 9.18 -6.79 -20.47
C LYS A 34 7.79 -7.40 -20.27
N ASN A 35 7.10 -7.02 -19.18
CA ASN A 35 5.74 -7.46 -18.84
C ASN A 35 4.75 -6.29 -18.82
N ASP A 36 5.04 -5.22 -19.57
CA ASP A 36 4.37 -3.93 -19.48
C ASP A 36 2.83 -4.01 -19.61
N ASN A 37 2.35 -4.94 -20.45
CA ASN A 37 0.93 -5.13 -20.76
C ASN A 37 0.24 -6.17 -19.85
N ASP A 38 0.97 -6.82 -18.95
CA ASP A 38 0.38 -7.82 -18.05
C ASP A 38 -0.62 -7.14 -17.11
N ILE A 39 -1.81 -7.73 -17.02
CA ILE A 39 -2.90 -7.20 -16.21
C ILE A 39 -2.82 -7.77 -14.79
N THR A 40 -2.88 -6.90 -13.78
CA THR A 40 -2.94 -7.32 -12.37
C THR A 40 -3.84 -6.39 -11.56
N PHE A 41 -4.37 -6.91 -10.45
CA PHE A 41 -4.95 -6.09 -9.41
C PHE A 41 -3.84 -5.52 -8.52
N PRO A 42 -3.78 -4.20 -8.27
CA PRO A 42 -2.81 -3.61 -7.35
C PRO A 42 -3.19 -3.81 -5.87
N ARG A 43 -4.42 -4.28 -5.61
CA ARG A 43 -4.94 -4.60 -4.27
C ARG A 43 -4.75 -3.40 -3.33
N SER A 44 -4.24 -3.62 -2.13
CA SER A 44 -4.03 -2.55 -1.13
C SER A 44 -3.00 -1.47 -1.53
N ALA A 45 -2.26 -1.62 -2.64
CA ALA A 45 -1.27 -0.63 -3.05
C ALA A 45 -1.88 0.69 -3.56
N ILE A 46 -3.14 0.67 -4.02
CA ILE A 46 -3.84 1.87 -4.53
C ILE A 46 -4.51 2.74 -3.45
N LYS A 47 -4.33 2.43 -2.16
CA LYS A 47 -5.09 3.08 -1.08
C LYS A 47 -4.86 4.60 -0.98
N ILE A 48 -3.74 5.12 -1.48
CA ILE A 48 -3.53 6.57 -1.60
C ILE A 48 -4.59 7.23 -2.49
N PHE A 49 -4.98 6.58 -3.59
CA PHE A 49 -6.03 7.08 -4.49
C PHE A 49 -7.42 6.99 -3.84
N GLN A 50 -7.67 5.94 -3.06
CA GLN A 50 -8.93 5.76 -2.33
C GLN A 50 -9.12 6.79 -1.20
N ALA A 51 -8.03 7.37 -0.69
CA ALA A 51 -8.05 8.41 0.33
C ALA A 51 -8.28 9.83 -0.24
N LEU A 52 -8.01 10.05 -1.53
CA LEU A 52 -8.09 11.37 -2.16
C LEU A 52 -9.46 12.06 -2.02
N PRO A 53 -10.62 11.38 -2.20
CA PRO A 53 -11.92 12.03 -2.08
C PRO A 53 -12.14 12.73 -0.73
N MET A 54 -11.63 12.14 0.36
CA MET A 54 -11.73 12.71 1.71
C MET A 54 -10.96 14.03 1.85
N ILE A 55 -9.85 14.18 1.12
CA ILE A 55 -9.08 15.42 1.11
C ILE A 55 -9.70 16.45 0.18
N GLN A 56 -10.05 16.03 -1.04
CA GLN A 56 -10.59 16.91 -2.08
C GLN A 56 -11.91 17.57 -1.67
N ASN A 57 -12.78 16.85 -0.96
CA ASN A 57 -14.04 17.42 -0.49
C ASN A 57 -13.90 18.19 0.84
N GLY A 58 -12.72 18.24 1.46
CA GLY A 58 -12.50 18.94 2.72
C GLY A 58 -13.06 18.24 3.97
N SER A 59 -13.61 17.03 3.84
CA SER A 59 -14.19 16.29 4.97
C SER A 59 -13.18 16.00 6.09
N TYR A 60 -11.90 15.77 5.75
CA TYR A 60 -10.84 15.63 6.74
C TYR A 60 -10.70 16.87 7.65
N LYS A 61 -10.89 18.08 7.09
CA LYS A 61 -10.81 19.34 7.83
C LYS A 61 -12.06 19.54 8.67
N PHE A 62 -13.24 19.27 8.10
CA PHE A 62 -14.53 19.38 8.79
C PHE A 62 -14.58 18.52 10.06
N TYR A 63 -14.12 17.27 9.99
CA TYR A 63 -14.04 16.36 11.14
C TYR A 63 -12.74 16.50 11.95
N ASN A 64 -11.94 17.54 11.68
CA ASN A 64 -10.68 17.83 12.36
C ASN A 64 -9.73 16.61 12.45
N LEU A 65 -9.56 15.87 11.35
CA LEU A 65 -8.70 14.70 11.29
C LEU A 65 -7.22 15.13 11.31
N ASN A 66 -6.44 14.51 12.21
CA ASN A 66 -5.01 14.78 12.30
C ASN A 66 -4.22 13.98 11.24
N SER A 67 -2.92 14.29 11.10
CA SER A 67 -2.05 13.63 10.11
C SER A 67 -1.96 12.11 10.30
N LYS A 68 -2.03 11.59 11.53
CA LYS A 68 -2.03 10.15 11.80
C LYS A 68 -3.32 9.47 11.29
N GLN A 69 -4.47 10.12 11.44
CA GLN A 69 -5.76 9.64 10.90
C GLN A 69 -5.78 9.71 9.37
N ILE A 70 -5.22 10.78 8.78
CA ILE A 70 -5.06 10.88 7.33
C ILE A 70 -4.14 9.75 6.81
N ALA A 71 -3.03 9.45 7.49
CA ALA A 71 -2.18 8.31 7.12
C ALA A 71 -2.92 6.97 7.19
N LEU A 72 -3.77 6.77 8.21
CA LEU A 72 -4.62 5.57 8.35
C LEU A 72 -5.61 5.41 7.18
N SER A 73 -6.07 6.50 6.56
CA SER A 73 -6.97 6.44 5.40
C SER A 73 -6.35 5.74 4.18
N ALA A 74 -5.02 5.72 4.08
CA ALA A 74 -4.28 5.04 3.01
C ALA A 74 -3.63 3.71 3.48
N SER A 75 -3.97 3.23 4.68
CA SER A 75 -3.21 2.18 5.37
C SER A 75 -3.66 0.76 5.09
N SER A 76 -2.74 -0.17 5.33
CA SER A 76 -3.04 -1.58 5.64
C SER A 76 -2.46 -1.90 7.00
N HIS A 77 -2.95 -1.22 8.05
CA HIS A 77 -2.31 -1.26 9.36
C HIS A 77 -2.26 -2.68 9.93
N PHE A 78 -1.27 -2.95 10.77
CA PHE A 78 -1.13 -4.26 11.43
C PHE A 78 -1.98 -4.43 12.68
N GLY A 79 -2.81 -3.44 13.04
CA GLY A 79 -3.76 -3.57 14.16
C GLY A 79 -3.10 -3.46 15.54
N GLU A 80 -1.88 -2.92 15.60
CA GLU A 80 -1.21 -2.60 16.87
C GLU A 80 -2.00 -1.56 17.70
N PRO A 81 -1.83 -1.52 19.04
CA PRO A 81 -2.65 -0.69 19.93
C PRO A 81 -2.77 0.78 19.53
N LYS A 82 -1.67 1.39 19.05
CA LYS A 82 -1.66 2.78 18.58
C LYS A 82 -2.55 3.01 17.34
N HIS A 83 -2.68 2.02 16.46
CA HIS A 83 -3.62 2.07 15.33
C HIS A 83 -5.05 2.05 15.84
N ILE A 84 -5.38 1.04 16.65
CA ILE A 84 -6.74 0.81 17.16
C ILE A 84 -7.24 2.01 17.96
N PHE A 85 -6.39 2.58 18.83
CA PHE A 85 -6.70 3.79 19.57
C PHE A 85 -7.10 4.98 18.69
N LEU A 86 -6.39 5.23 17.59
CA LEU A 86 -6.72 6.34 16.69
C LEU A 86 -7.97 6.08 15.84
N LEU A 87 -8.23 4.83 15.50
CA LEU A 87 -9.42 4.43 14.77
C LEU A 87 -10.68 4.63 15.63
N TYR A 88 -10.66 4.25 16.91
CA TYR A 88 -11.74 4.57 17.84
C TYR A 88 -11.93 6.07 18.04
N LYS A 89 -10.83 6.85 18.15
CA LYS A 89 -10.93 8.32 18.17
C LYS A 89 -11.54 8.89 16.90
N TRP A 90 -11.33 8.25 15.74
CA TRP A 90 -11.92 8.67 14.49
C TRP A 90 -13.42 8.36 14.45
N LEU A 91 -13.84 7.15 14.83
CA LEU A 91 -15.25 6.78 14.98
C LEU A 91 -16.00 7.80 15.86
N LYS A 92 -15.43 8.17 17.01
CA LYS A 92 -16.01 9.18 17.92
C LYS A 92 -16.19 10.55 17.24
N LYS A 93 -15.24 10.99 16.41
CA LYS A 93 -15.36 12.25 15.64
C LYS A 93 -16.49 12.22 14.62
N LEU A 94 -16.73 11.06 14.03
CA LEU A 94 -17.83 10.85 13.07
C LEU A 94 -19.17 10.58 13.76
N ARG A 95 -19.18 10.33 15.07
CA ARG A 95 -20.36 9.93 15.87
C ARG A 95 -21.04 8.69 15.29
N ILE A 96 -20.23 7.70 14.89
CA ILE A 96 -20.71 6.42 14.38
C ILE A 96 -20.10 5.25 15.17
N ASP A 97 -20.77 4.11 15.07
CA ASP A 97 -20.30 2.83 15.58
C ASP A 97 -19.49 2.06 14.53
N GLU A 98 -18.61 1.16 14.98
CA GLU A 98 -17.76 0.36 14.10
C GLU A 98 -18.54 -0.59 13.18
N ASN A 99 -19.78 -0.97 13.52
CA ASN A 99 -20.63 -1.87 12.73
C ASN A 99 -20.98 -1.33 11.32
N ILE A 100 -20.70 -0.04 11.04
CA ILE A 100 -20.82 0.54 9.69
C ILE A 100 -19.68 0.07 8.77
N LEU A 101 -18.56 -0.39 9.32
CA LEU A 101 -17.44 -0.90 8.52
C LEU A 101 -17.87 -2.12 7.69
N LYS A 102 -17.25 -2.28 6.52
CA LYS A 102 -17.57 -3.36 5.56
C LYS A 102 -16.39 -4.28 5.28
N CYS A 103 -15.25 -4.08 5.93
CA CYS A 103 -14.02 -4.83 5.69
C CYS A 103 -14.01 -6.26 6.25
N GLY A 104 -15.01 -6.65 7.04
CA GLY A 104 -15.05 -7.94 7.73
C GLY A 104 -14.18 -7.95 8.99
N ILE A 105 -14.23 -9.05 9.74
CA ILE A 105 -13.53 -9.22 11.01
C ILE A 105 -12.33 -10.15 10.81
N HIS A 106 -11.14 -9.75 11.29
CA HIS A 106 -9.99 -10.62 11.41
C HIS A 106 -9.09 -10.13 12.56
N ASN A 107 -8.22 -10.99 13.08
CA ASN A 107 -7.23 -10.62 14.10
C ASN A 107 -6.20 -9.60 13.59
N PRO A 108 -5.58 -8.79 14.47
CA PRO A 108 -4.42 -7.98 14.10
C PRO A 108 -3.38 -8.76 13.29
N LEU A 109 -2.79 -8.14 12.26
CA LEU A 109 -1.71 -8.77 11.51
C LEU A 109 -0.37 -8.77 12.28
N ASN A 110 -0.23 -7.89 13.28
CA ASN A 110 0.90 -7.96 14.21
C ASN A 110 0.69 -9.12 15.17
N LEU A 111 1.57 -10.12 15.11
CA LEU A 111 1.45 -11.36 15.90
C LEU A 111 1.35 -11.10 17.41
N LYS A 112 2.18 -10.19 17.95
CA LYS A 112 2.10 -9.82 19.37
C LYS A 112 0.72 -9.25 19.72
N SER A 113 0.22 -8.32 18.92
CA SER A 113 -1.11 -7.71 19.14
C SER A 113 -2.24 -8.72 18.99
N SER A 114 -2.11 -9.68 18.07
CA SER A 114 -3.06 -10.78 17.92
C SER A 114 -3.07 -11.68 19.15
N ASN A 115 -1.90 -12.05 19.67
CA ASN A 115 -1.76 -12.88 20.86
C ASN A 115 -2.24 -12.14 22.12
N ASP A 116 -1.87 -10.87 22.28
CA ASP A 116 -2.33 -10.04 23.41
C ASP A 116 -3.86 -9.96 23.45
N LEU A 117 -4.52 -9.83 22.28
CA LEU A 117 -5.98 -9.82 22.16
C LEU A 117 -6.60 -11.17 22.57
N LEU A 118 -6.00 -12.27 22.11
CA LEU A 118 -6.40 -13.63 22.45
C LEU A 118 -6.28 -13.89 23.97
N TYR A 119 -5.15 -13.52 24.59
CA TYR A 119 -4.94 -13.68 26.03
C TYR A 119 -5.89 -12.82 26.86
N SER A 120 -6.29 -11.66 26.33
CA SER A 120 -7.28 -10.80 26.97
C SER A 120 -8.71 -11.34 26.87
N LYS A 121 -8.94 -12.46 26.16
CA LYS A 121 -10.26 -13.04 25.86
C LYS A 121 -11.22 -12.06 25.16
N ILE A 122 -10.68 -11.05 24.48
CA ILE A 122 -11.46 -10.10 23.69
C ILE A 122 -11.56 -10.63 22.26
N ARG A 123 -12.76 -10.65 21.69
CA ARG A 123 -12.94 -11.02 20.28
C ARG A 123 -12.56 -9.85 19.37
N PRO A 124 -11.88 -10.10 18.23
CA PRO A 124 -11.66 -9.05 17.26
C PRO A 124 -13.01 -8.56 16.70
N THR A 125 -13.08 -7.26 16.44
CA THR A 125 -14.17 -6.59 15.74
C THR A 125 -13.67 -6.04 14.40
N GLN A 126 -14.53 -5.34 13.65
CA GLN A 126 -14.16 -4.81 12.33
C GLN A 126 -13.04 -3.76 12.40
N ILE A 127 -12.85 -3.08 13.53
CA ILE A 127 -11.79 -2.07 13.67
C ILE A 127 -10.39 -2.66 13.57
N TYR A 128 -10.22 -3.94 13.94
CA TYR A 128 -8.93 -4.65 13.88
C TYR A 128 -8.55 -5.06 12.45
N ASN A 129 -9.52 -5.04 11.54
CA ASN A 129 -9.25 -5.30 10.13
C ASN A 129 -8.23 -4.31 9.58
N ASN A 130 -7.24 -4.78 8.83
CA ASN A 130 -6.15 -3.95 8.33
C ASN A 130 -6.63 -2.84 7.37
N CYS A 131 -7.85 -2.93 6.85
CA CYS A 131 -8.45 -1.94 5.96
C CYS A 131 -9.37 -0.94 6.68
N SER A 132 -9.61 -1.07 7.99
CA SER A 132 -10.61 -0.26 8.69
C SER A 132 -10.35 1.25 8.56
N GLY A 133 -9.09 1.69 8.62
CA GLY A 133 -8.71 3.09 8.36
C GLY A 133 -9.11 3.60 6.96
N LYS A 134 -8.90 2.79 5.90
CA LYS A 134 -9.37 3.11 4.54
C LYS A 134 -10.88 3.18 4.47
N HIS A 135 -11.59 2.27 5.15
CA HIS A 135 -13.06 2.33 5.22
C HIS A 135 -13.55 3.59 5.95
N LEU A 136 -12.90 3.99 7.04
CA LEU A 136 -13.22 5.26 7.71
C LEU A 136 -12.98 6.48 6.83
N GLY A 137 -11.95 6.47 5.98
CA GLY A 137 -11.76 7.52 4.97
C GLY A 137 -12.92 7.61 3.99
N MET A 138 -13.38 6.47 3.49
CA MET A 138 -14.56 6.39 2.61
C MET A 138 -15.86 6.82 3.31
N ILE A 139 -16.07 6.39 4.54
CA ILE A 139 -17.24 6.76 5.35
C ILE A 139 -17.22 8.25 5.66
N THR A 140 -16.08 8.81 6.07
CA THR A 140 -15.90 10.26 6.32
C THR A 140 -16.33 11.09 5.13
N SER A 141 -15.88 10.70 3.93
CA SER A 141 -16.25 11.35 2.68
C SER A 141 -17.75 11.20 2.38
N SER A 142 -18.31 10.00 2.59
CA SER A 142 -19.73 9.71 2.34
C SER A 142 -20.65 10.51 3.25
N ILE A 143 -20.40 10.55 4.56
CA ILE A 143 -21.18 11.33 5.52
C ILE A 143 -21.13 12.82 5.14
N TYR A 144 -19.94 13.35 4.86
CA TYR A 144 -19.77 14.76 4.52
C TYR A 144 -20.54 15.17 3.25
N LYS A 145 -20.61 14.28 2.25
CA LYS A 145 -21.36 14.51 1.00
C LYS A 145 -22.85 14.16 1.08
N GLY A 146 -23.34 13.67 2.23
CA GLY A 146 -24.72 13.20 2.37
C GLY A 146 -25.02 11.90 1.61
N PHE A 147 -24.00 11.10 1.29
CA PHE A 147 -24.17 9.81 0.61
C PHE A 147 -24.56 8.70 1.58
N ASN A 148 -25.19 7.64 1.05
CA ASN A 148 -25.64 6.50 1.85
C ASN A 148 -24.46 5.65 2.37
N VAL A 149 -24.19 5.77 3.67
CA VAL A 149 -23.11 5.02 4.35
C VAL A 149 -23.38 3.53 4.53
N LYS A 150 -24.58 3.01 4.22
CA LYS A 150 -24.85 1.56 4.35
C LYS A 150 -24.28 0.78 3.16
N ASN A 151 -24.11 1.42 2.01
CA ASN A 151 -23.71 0.79 0.75
C ASN A 151 -22.51 1.46 0.06
N TYR A 152 -21.64 2.15 0.82
CA TYR A 152 -20.47 2.87 0.28
C TYR A 152 -19.46 1.97 -0.45
N THR A 153 -19.52 0.66 -0.31
CA THR A 153 -18.68 -0.31 -1.03
C THR A 153 -19.29 -0.79 -2.35
N ASN A 154 -20.52 -0.40 -2.69
CA ASN A 154 -21.15 -0.83 -3.94
C ASN A 154 -20.55 -0.06 -5.12
N PHE A 155 -20.30 -0.74 -6.25
CA PHE A 155 -19.75 -0.11 -7.47
C PHE A 155 -20.53 1.13 -7.94
N ASN A 156 -21.86 1.11 -7.76
CA ASN A 156 -22.73 2.21 -8.18
C ASN A 156 -22.81 3.37 -7.17
N HIS A 157 -22.21 3.23 -5.99
CA HIS A 157 -22.20 4.28 -4.99
C HIS A 157 -21.42 5.51 -5.51
N PRO A 158 -21.91 6.75 -5.31
CA PRO A 158 -21.24 7.96 -5.83
C PRO A 158 -19.76 8.05 -5.48
N LEU A 159 -19.40 7.77 -4.21
CA LEU A 159 -17.99 7.72 -3.79
C LEU A 159 -17.14 6.74 -4.61
N GLN A 160 -17.66 5.55 -4.94
CA GLN A 160 -16.90 4.54 -5.67
C GLN A 160 -16.71 4.95 -7.13
N LYS A 161 -17.68 5.69 -7.70
CA LYS A 161 -17.54 6.34 -9.01
C LYS A 161 -16.45 7.42 -8.98
N ASP A 162 -16.38 8.21 -7.90
CA ASP A 162 -15.32 9.22 -7.73
C ASP A 162 -13.94 8.57 -7.59
N ILE A 163 -13.82 7.51 -6.79
CA ILE A 163 -12.57 6.72 -6.66
C ILE A 163 -12.18 6.12 -8.01
N LEU A 164 -13.13 5.59 -8.77
CA LEU A 164 -12.86 5.04 -10.11
C LEU A 164 -12.33 6.12 -11.06
N LYS A 165 -12.95 7.31 -11.11
CA LYS A 165 -12.47 8.44 -11.93
C LYS A 165 -11.02 8.82 -11.60
N ILE A 166 -10.69 8.86 -10.31
CA ILE A 166 -9.32 9.13 -9.84
C ILE A 166 -8.37 8.04 -10.36
N LEU A 167 -8.74 6.76 -10.18
CA LEU A 167 -7.90 5.65 -10.64
C LEU A 167 -7.70 5.68 -12.17
N GLU A 168 -8.76 5.90 -12.96
CA GLU A 168 -8.67 6.00 -14.41
C GLU A 168 -7.79 7.17 -14.85
N TYR A 169 -7.89 8.33 -14.18
CA TYR A 169 -7.04 9.50 -14.44
C TYR A 169 -5.56 9.22 -14.19
N PHE A 170 -5.22 8.65 -13.03
CA PHE A 170 -3.82 8.39 -12.67
C PHE A 170 -3.21 7.27 -13.51
N ASN A 171 -3.99 6.25 -13.86
CA ASN A 171 -3.52 5.14 -14.68
C ASN A 171 -3.60 5.42 -16.18
N GLU A 172 -4.28 6.49 -16.62
CA GLU A 172 -4.61 6.74 -18.04
C GLU A 172 -5.23 5.52 -18.71
N TYR A 173 -6.17 4.89 -18.01
CA TYR A 173 -6.76 3.64 -18.44
C TYR A 173 -8.23 3.60 -18.08
N LYS A 174 -9.09 3.50 -19.11
CA LYS A 174 -10.54 3.36 -18.93
C LYS A 174 -10.88 1.93 -18.55
N ILE A 175 -11.51 1.75 -17.39
CA ILE A 175 -11.87 0.43 -16.87
C ILE A 175 -13.14 -0.09 -17.54
N LYS A 176 -13.04 -1.30 -18.08
CA LYS A 176 -14.17 -2.10 -18.58
C LYS A 176 -14.70 -3.01 -17.46
N ASP A 177 -15.95 -3.45 -17.57
CA ASP A 177 -16.60 -4.25 -16.51
C ASP A 177 -15.85 -5.55 -16.19
N LYS A 178 -15.26 -6.22 -17.19
CA LYS A 178 -14.44 -7.43 -16.99
C LYS A 178 -13.20 -7.24 -16.11
N PHE A 179 -12.80 -5.99 -15.84
CA PHE A 179 -11.65 -5.65 -15.00
C PHE A 179 -12.06 -5.19 -13.59
N LYS A 180 -13.36 -5.27 -13.27
CA LYS A 180 -13.91 -4.96 -11.93
C LYS A 180 -13.99 -6.23 -11.09
N ALA A 181 -13.62 -6.13 -9.83
CA ALA A 181 -13.73 -7.22 -8.87
C ALA A 181 -13.98 -6.68 -7.45
N ILE A 182 -14.41 -7.56 -6.54
CA ILE A 182 -14.54 -7.24 -5.12
C ILE A 182 -13.23 -7.63 -4.41
N ASP A 183 -12.64 -6.70 -3.64
CA ASP A 183 -11.46 -6.97 -2.81
C ASP A 183 -11.85 -7.77 -1.55
N GLY A 184 -10.89 -8.37 -0.86
CA GLY A 184 -11.12 -9.14 0.38
C GLY A 184 -11.63 -8.30 1.57
N CYS A 185 -11.66 -6.97 1.43
CA CYS A 185 -12.28 -6.04 2.38
C CYS A 185 -13.63 -5.51 1.87
N SER A 186 -14.24 -6.18 0.89
CA SER A 186 -15.55 -5.86 0.29
C SER A 186 -15.61 -4.59 -0.57
N ALA A 187 -14.52 -3.81 -0.66
CA ALA A 187 -14.48 -2.62 -1.51
C ALA A 187 -14.25 -2.97 -2.99
N PRO A 188 -14.69 -2.13 -3.94
CA PRO A 188 -14.38 -2.26 -5.36
C PRO A 188 -12.87 -2.28 -5.62
N GLN A 189 -12.46 -3.10 -6.58
CA GLN A 189 -11.09 -3.25 -7.03
C GLN A 189 -11.04 -3.37 -8.54
N TYR A 190 -9.94 -2.91 -9.13
CA TYR A 190 -9.79 -2.80 -10.57
C TYR A 190 -8.42 -3.29 -11.02
N SER A 191 -8.35 -4.03 -12.13
CA SER A 191 -7.09 -4.47 -12.70
C SER A 191 -6.62 -3.55 -13.82
N PHE A 192 -5.30 -3.39 -13.91
CA PHE A 192 -4.63 -2.48 -14.85
C PHE A 192 -3.39 -3.17 -15.43
N PRO A 193 -2.94 -2.77 -16.64
CA PRO A 193 -1.62 -3.13 -17.13
C PRO A 193 -0.51 -2.61 -16.19
N LEU A 194 0.60 -3.34 -16.07
CA LEU A 194 1.72 -2.94 -15.21
C LEU A 194 2.28 -1.56 -15.55
N LYS A 195 2.37 -1.21 -16.84
CA LYS A 195 2.85 0.11 -17.26
C LYS A 195 1.95 1.25 -16.77
N ASN A 196 0.63 1.06 -16.79
CA ASN A 196 -0.34 2.05 -16.31
C ASN A 196 -0.26 2.22 -14.78
N LEU A 197 -0.02 1.12 -14.04
CA LEU A 197 0.25 1.20 -12.59
C LEU A 197 1.56 1.96 -12.31
N ALA A 198 2.62 1.71 -13.06
CA ALA A 198 3.87 2.47 -12.94
C ALA A 198 3.67 3.96 -13.24
N LEU A 199 2.88 4.28 -14.27
CA LEU A 199 2.49 5.64 -14.62
C LEU A 199 1.73 6.35 -13.49
N SER A 200 0.81 5.65 -12.83
CA SER A 200 0.08 6.21 -11.68
C SER A 200 1.03 6.69 -10.57
N MET A 201 2.08 5.90 -10.30
CA MET A 201 3.10 6.26 -9.31
C MET A 201 4.08 7.31 -9.83
N GLN A 202 4.31 7.37 -11.14
CA GLN A 202 5.14 8.39 -11.76
C GLN A 202 4.46 9.75 -11.63
N LYS A 203 3.15 9.83 -11.88
CA LYS A 203 2.36 11.05 -11.65
C LYS A 203 2.38 11.48 -10.19
N ILE A 204 2.30 10.53 -9.25
CA ILE A 204 2.50 10.83 -7.83
C ILE A 204 3.90 11.41 -7.59
N SER A 205 4.96 10.86 -8.20
CA SER A 205 6.33 11.38 -7.99
C SER A 205 6.51 12.84 -8.45
N ASN A 206 5.65 13.32 -9.35
CA ASN A 206 5.60 14.69 -9.85
C ASN A 206 4.28 15.39 -9.50
N PHE A 207 3.72 15.16 -8.31
CA PHE A 207 2.38 15.67 -7.96
C PHE A 207 2.24 17.20 -8.10
N ASN A 208 3.35 17.95 -8.02
CA ASN A 208 3.38 19.41 -8.22
C ASN A 208 2.96 19.86 -9.63
N LEU A 209 3.03 18.98 -10.63
CA LEU A 209 2.62 19.27 -12.02
C LEU A 209 1.14 18.93 -12.28
N LEU A 210 0.43 18.41 -11.29
CA LEU A 210 -0.99 18.11 -11.39
C LEU A 210 -1.83 19.35 -11.08
N GLU A 211 -3.10 19.31 -11.49
CA GLU A 211 -4.10 20.32 -11.13
C GLU A 211 -4.05 20.69 -9.63
N PRO A 212 -4.23 21.98 -9.27
CA PRO A 212 -3.95 22.47 -7.92
C PRO A 212 -4.59 21.66 -6.79
N LEU A 213 -5.85 21.28 -6.94
CA LEU A 213 -6.57 20.49 -5.93
C LEU A 213 -6.02 19.07 -5.77
N LEU A 214 -5.61 18.43 -6.88
CA LEU A 214 -5.00 17.09 -6.86
C LEU A 214 -3.60 17.14 -6.24
N SER A 215 -2.79 18.12 -6.64
CA SER A 215 -1.46 18.37 -6.07
C SER A 215 -1.53 18.57 -4.56
N PHE A 216 -2.41 19.47 -4.09
CA PHE A 216 -2.66 19.70 -2.67
C PHE A 216 -3.09 18.41 -1.94
N SER A 217 -4.03 17.67 -2.53
CA SER A 217 -4.60 16.49 -1.90
C SER A 217 -3.58 15.36 -1.74
N LEU A 218 -2.78 15.11 -2.78
CA LEU A 218 -1.67 14.14 -2.71
C LEU A 218 -0.63 14.57 -1.70
N LYS A 219 -0.17 15.83 -1.76
CA LYS A 219 0.81 16.37 -0.82
C LYS A 219 0.35 16.18 0.63
N LYS A 220 -0.92 16.48 0.93
CA LYS A 220 -1.49 16.32 2.27
C LYS A 220 -1.41 14.86 2.77
N ILE A 221 -1.74 13.90 1.91
CA ILE A 221 -1.69 12.46 2.27
C ILE A 221 -0.23 12.01 2.42
N ILE A 222 0.63 12.36 1.46
CA ILE A 222 2.05 12.01 1.47
C ILE A 222 2.76 12.58 2.70
N ASP A 223 2.58 13.87 3.01
CA ASP A 223 3.17 14.51 4.19
C ASP A 223 2.68 13.83 5.48
N SER A 224 1.39 13.51 5.54
CA SER A 224 0.79 12.81 6.68
C SER A 224 1.41 11.43 6.90
N ILE A 225 1.64 10.68 5.82
CA ILE A 225 2.26 9.35 5.84
C ILE A 225 3.76 9.46 6.18
N SER A 226 4.48 10.39 5.55
CA SER A 226 5.91 10.60 5.74
C SER A 226 6.27 11.00 7.17
N GLN A 227 5.42 11.83 7.82
CA GLN A 227 5.56 12.19 9.23
C GLN A 227 5.17 11.04 10.18
N ASN A 228 4.34 10.09 9.70
CA ASN A 228 3.75 9.06 10.53
C ASN A 228 3.85 7.65 9.89
N PRO A 229 5.05 7.18 9.47
CA PRO A 229 5.20 5.97 8.67
C PRO A 229 4.76 4.69 9.39
N PHE A 230 4.70 4.71 10.72
CA PHE A 230 4.11 3.62 11.50
C PHE A 230 2.66 3.34 11.08
N TYR A 231 1.85 4.39 10.84
CA TYR A 231 0.41 4.25 10.65
C TYR A 231 -0.01 3.73 9.27
N ILE A 232 0.90 3.65 8.28
CA ILE A 232 0.58 3.06 6.98
C ILE A 232 0.53 1.53 7.03
N GLY A 233 1.29 0.93 7.94
CA GLY A 233 1.73 -0.46 7.83
C GLY A 233 1.93 -1.12 9.19
N GLY A 234 2.77 -0.52 10.02
CA GLY A 234 3.06 -0.98 11.38
C GLY A 234 4.55 -1.27 11.58
N THR A 235 4.86 -1.82 12.74
CA THR A 235 6.22 -2.19 13.14
C THR A 235 6.82 -3.21 12.17
N GLY A 236 8.03 -2.91 11.67
CA GLY A 236 8.79 -3.81 10.81
C GLY A 236 8.28 -4.01 9.38
N ARG A 237 7.14 -3.40 8.98
CA ARG A 237 6.60 -3.54 7.63
C ARG A 237 7.46 -2.79 6.61
N LEU A 238 7.71 -3.41 5.45
CA LEU A 238 8.63 -2.90 4.42
C LEU A 238 8.31 -1.47 3.96
N ASP A 239 7.04 -1.16 3.67
CA ASP A 239 6.61 0.18 3.25
C ASP A 239 6.82 1.22 4.37
N SER A 240 6.46 0.90 5.62
CA SER A 240 6.77 1.75 6.79
C SER A 240 8.27 2.01 6.95
N GLN A 241 9.13 1.00 6.78
CA GLN A 241 10.57 1.17 6.94
C GLN A 241 11.20 1.98 5.80
N ILE A 242 10.81 1.75 4.55
CA ILE A 242 11.31 2.53 3.40
C ILE A 242 10.94 4.01 3.57
N ILE A 243 9.69 4.31 3.90
CA ILE A 243 9.24 5.70 4.10
C ILE A 243 10.01 6.35 5.26
N LYS A 244 10.21 5.62 6.37
CA LYS A 244 10.96 6.12 7.54
C LYS A 244 12.43 6.40 7.20
N ILE A 245 13.13 5.43 6.61
CA ILE A 245 14.59 5.52 6.33
C ILE A 245 14.88 6.59 5.28
N THR A 246 14.02 6.71 4.26
CA THR A 246 14.15 7.74 3.21
C THR A 246 13.58 9.10 3.61
N LYS A 247 13.08 9.24 4.85
CA LYS A 247 12.45 10.46 5.37
C LYS A 247 11.32 10.98 4.47
N GLY A 248 10.51 10.08 3.92
CA GLY A 248 9.41 10.42 3.02
C GLY A 248 9.80 10.70 1.57
N ARG A 249 11.09 10.69 1.22
CA ARG A 249 11.55 10.87 -0.17
C ARG A 249 11.04 9.78 -1.11
N ILE A 250 10.84 8.57 -0.59
CA ILE A 250 10.16 7.49 -1.32
C ILE A 250 8.82 7.22 -0.64
N PHE A 251 7.72 7.51 -1.33
CA PHE A 251 6.42 6.96 -0.99
C PHE A 251 6.30 5.56 -1.56
N CYS A 252 5.77 4.61 -0.80
CA CYS A 252 5.50 3.27 -1.30
C CYS A 252 4.39 2.57 -0.54
N LYS A 253 3.82 1.54 -1.17
CA LYS A 253 2.75 0.75 -0.58
C LYS A 253 2.79 -0.69 -1.04
N ILE A 254 2.77 -1.61 -0.07
CA ILE A 254 2.57 -3.04 -0.32
C ILE A 254 1.09 -3.32 -0.59
N GLY A 255 0.82 -4.16 -1.60
CA GLY A 255 -0.46 -4.80 -1.88
C GLY A 255 -0.42 -6.31 -1.61
N ALA A 256 -1.59 -6.93 -1.48
CA ALA A 256 -1.70 -8.39 -1.47
C ALA A 256 -1.22 -9.00 -2.80
N GLU A 257 -1.06 -10.32 -2.87
CA GLU A 257 -0.62 -11.01 -4.09
C GLU A 257 0.72 -10.47 -4.64
N GLY A 258 1.70 -10.23 -3.76
CA GLY A 258 3.06 -9.90 -4.17
C GLY A 258 3.21 -8.53 -4.87
N ILE A 259 2.34 -7.57 -4.56
CA ILE A 259 2.37 -6.23 -5.16
C ILE A 259 3.18 -5.26 -4.30
N PHE A 260 3.98 -4.42 -4.94
CA PHE A 260 4.61 -3.25 -4.33
C PHE A 260 4.69 -2.08 -5.32
N MET A 261 4.13 -0.93 -4.94
CA MET A 261 4.15 0.30 -5.75
C MET A 261 4.97 1.38 -5.04
N PHE A 262 5.72 2.19 -5.79
CA PHE A 262 6.56 3.26 -5.22
C PHE A 262 6.71 4.48 -6.13
N SER A 263 6.92 5.63 -5.49
CA SER A 263 7.24 6.92 -6.09
C SER A 263 8.49 7.48 -5.41
N ASP A 264 9.54 7.80 -6.17
CA ASP A 264 10.74 8.48 -5.68
C ASP A 264 10.68 9.95 -6.09
N PHE A 265 10.41 10.84 -5.13
CA PHE A 265 10.23 12.27 -5.38
C PHE A 265 11.52 13.01 -5.73
N LYS A 266 12.70 12.44 -5.42
CA LYS A 266 13.98 13.06 -5.79
C LYS A 266 14.35 12.75 -7.24
N LYS A 267 14.01 11.54 -7.69
CA LYS A 267 14.31 11.07 -9.05
C LYS A 267 13.17 11.23 -10.03
N ASN A 268 11.97 11.52 -9.54
CA ASN A 268 10.73 11.52 -10.30
C ASN A 268 10.49 10.16 -10.98
N TYR A 269 10.72 9.09 -10.22
CA TYR A 269 10.48 7.73 -10.66
C TYR A 269 9.17 7.20 -10.09
N GLY A 270 8.43 6.45 -10.90
CA GLY A 270 7.27 5.68 -10.46
C GLY A 270 7.40 4.23 -10.91
N GLY A 271 7.06 3.29 -10.04
CA GLY A 271 7.20 1.88 -10.40
C GLY A 271 6.27 0.93 -9.65
N ILE A 272 6.17 -0.26 -10.23
CA ILE A 272 5.43 -1.41 -9.73
C ILE A 272 6.34 -2.64 -9.72
N ILE A 273 6.18 -3.47 -8.70
CA ILE A 273 6.71 -4.83 -8.62
C ILE A 273 5.52 -5.77 -8.40
N LYS A 274 5.48 -6.87 -9.14
CA LYS A 274 4.56 -7.99 -8.98
C LYS A 274 5.38 -9.28 -8.90
N ILE A 275 5.31 -9.98 -7.77
CA ILE A 275 5.75 -11.38 -7.71
C ILE A 275 4.70 -12.22 -8.43
N LYS A 276 5.10 -12.99 -9.45
CA LYS A 276 4.17 -13.67 -10.37
C LYS A 276 3.20 -14.60 -9.67
N ASP A 277 3.68 -15.38 -8.71
CA ASP A 277 2.90 -16.31 -7.89
C ASP A 277 2.22 -15.66 -6.67
N GLY A 278 2.36 -14.34 -6.51
CA GLY A 278 1.77 -13.59 -5.41
C GLY A 278 2.47 -13.73 -4.06
N ASN A 279 3.56 -14.50 -3.96
CA ASN A 279 4.17 -14.80 -2.66
C ASN A 279 4.94 -13.61 -2.07
N GLN A 280 4.48 -13.11 -0.92
CA GLN A 280 5.05 -11.93 -0.28
C GLN A 280 6.48 -12.13 0.25
N ARG A 281 6.91 -13.37 0.49
CA ARG A 281 8.26 -13.65 1.03
C ARG A 281 9.38 -13.15 0.12
N ALA A 282 9.13 -13.02 -1.18
CA ALA A 282 10.09 -12.53 -2.17
C ALA A 282 10.20 -11.00 -2.22
N LEU A 283 9.21 -10.25 -1.70
CA LEU A 283 9.11 -8.80 -1.86
C LEU A 283 10.29 -8.02 -1.24
N PRO A 284 10.70 -8.23 0.03
CA PRO A 284 11.69 -7.38 0.67
C PRO A 284 13.02 -7.33 -0.08
N ILE A 285 13.57 -8.49 -0.45
CA ILE A 285 14.85 -8.56 -1.15
C ILE A 285 14.79 -7.93 -2.54
N VAL A 286 13.72 -8.17 -3.32
CA VAL A 286 13.63 -7.63 -4.69
C VAL A 286 13.39 -6.13 -4.70
N VAL A 287 12.56 -5.62 -3.79
CA VAL A 287 12.31 -4.17 -3.66
C VAL A 287 13.61 -3.45 -3.36
N ILE A 288 14.35 -3.90 -2.35
CA ILE A 288 15.57 -3.21 -1.91
C ILE A 288 16.65 -3.30 -2.98
N LYS A 289 16.84 -4.46 -3.63
CA LYS A 289 17.80 -4.58 -4.73
C LYS A 289 17.39 -3.76 -5.96
N LEU A 290 16.10 -3.70 -6.31
CA LEU A 290 15.63 -2.87 -7.44
C LEU A 290 15.88 -1.39 -7.16
N LEU A 291 15.49 -0.90 -5.99
CA LEU A 291 15.71 0.50 -5.59
C LEU A 291 17.20 0.86 -5.62
N LYS A 292 18.10 -0.04 -5.19
CA LYS A 292 19.56 0.15 -5.34
C LYS A 292 19.99 0.17 -6.81
N LYS A 293 19.50 -0.76 -7.62
CA LYS A 293 19.87 -0.87 -9.06
C LYS A 293 19.49 0.38 -9.85
N ILE A 294 18.30 0.95 -9.61
CA ILE A 294 17.85 2.21 -10.22
C ILE A 294 18.42 3.45 -9.49
N LYS A 295 19.33 3.24 -8.53
CA LYS A 295 19.99 4.27 -7.72
C LYS A 295 19.01 5.16 -6.94
N SER A 296 17.81 4.67 -6.61
CA SER A 296 16.79 5.38 -5.81
C SER A 296 17.12 5.39 -4.33
N ILE A 297 17.97 4.49 -3.85
CA ILE A 297 18.50 4.53 -2.48
C ILE A 297 20.03 4.63 -2.52
N ASN A 298 20.60 5.39 -1.58
CA ASN A 298 22.03 5.53 -1.42
C ASN A 298 22.64 4.36 -0.61
N LYS A 299 23.97 4.34 -0.43
CA LYS A 299 24.68 3.27 0.28
C LYS A 299 24.18 3.08 1.72
N ASN A 300 24.04 4.18 2.47
CA ASN A 300 23.57 4.15 3.86
C ASN A 300 22.12 3.66 3.97
N GLU A 301 21.21 4.20 3.14
CA GLU A 301 19.82 3.74 3.10
C GLU A 301 19.72 2.25 2.74
N TYR A 302 20.56 1.77 1.82
CA TYR A 302 20.62 0.35 1.46
C TYR A 302 21.09 -0.52 2.63
N GLU A 303 22.12 -0.10 3.38
CA GLU A 303 22.62 -0.82 4.56
C GLU A 303 21.53 -0.93 5.64
N LEU A 304 20.85 0.17 5.96
CA LEU A 304 19.73 0.18 6.92
C LEU A 304 18.57 -0.72 6.47
N LEU A 305 18.23 -0.71 5.18
CA LEU A 305 17.16 -1.55 4.64
C LEU A 305 17.56 -3.02 4.51
N SER A 306 18.86 -3.33 4.38
CA SER A 306 19.34 -4.70 4.14
C SER A 306 18.93 -5.70 5.22
N ILE A 307 18.73 -5.22 6.45
CA ILE A 307 18.22 -6.00 7.59
C ILE A 307 16.86 -6.64 7.29
N LEU A 308 16.04 -5.99 6.44
CA LEU A 308 14.72 -6.48 6.06
C LEU A 308 14.75 -7.56 4.96
N GLN A 309 15.88 -7.73 4.26
CA GLN A 309 15.97 -8.71 3.17
C GLN A 309 15.94 -10.15 3.68
N LYS A 310 16.34 -10.38 4.94
CA LYS A 310 16.44 -11.71 5.58
C LYS A 310 17.13 -12.74 4.67
N ASN A 311 18.31 -12.37 4.14
CA ASN A 311 19.07 -13.19 3.18
C ASN A 311 19.42 -14.58 3.69
N ILE A 312 19.48 -14.75 5.01
CA ILE A 312 19.68 -16.03 5.68
C ILE A 312 18.37 -16.46 6.32
N ILE A 313 17.99 -17.71 6.09
CA ILE A 313 16.81 -18.34 6.66
C ILE A 313 17.25 -19.15 7.87
N TYR A 314 16.67 -18.85 9.03
CA TYR A 314 16.89 -19.58 10.27
C TYR A 314 15.63 -20.37 10.64
N ASN A 315 15.80 -21.55 11.24
CA ASN A 315 14.68 -22.27 11.87
C ASN A 315 14.40 -21.73 13.28
N HIS A 316 13.41 -22.29 13.98
CA HIS A 316 13.05 -21.89 15.34
C HIS A 316 14.14 -22.15 16.40
N LYS A 317 15.14 -22.99 16.10
CA LYS A 317 16.34 -23.19 16.94
C LYS A 317 17.49 -22.23 16.58
N ASN A 318 17.23 -21.21 15.76
CA ASN A 318 18.22 -20.25 15.26
C ASN A 318 19.37 -20.90 14.45
N ILE A 319 19.13 -22.08 13.87
CA ILE A 319 20.10 -22.73 12.98
C ILE A 319 19.91 -22.19 11.57
N LYS A 320 21.00 -21.85 10.88
CA LYS A 320 20.96 -21.48 9.46
C LYS A 320 20.49 -22.69 8.65
N VAL A 321 19.34 -22.55 8.01
CA VAL A 321 18.71 -23.61 7.23
C VAL A 321 18.58 -23.25 5.75
N GLY A 322 18.89 -22.04 5.33
CA GLY A 322 18.81 -21.70 3.91
C GLY A 322 19.21 -20.26 3.62
N ILE A 323 19.14 -19.91 2.34
CA ILE A 323 19.38 -18.55 1.88
C ILE A 323 18.33 -18.14 0.85
N ILE A 324 18.06 -16.84 0.82
CA ILE A 324 17.25 -16.18 -0.22
C ILE A 324 18.15 -15.25 -1.03
N GLU A 325 18.11 -15.39 -2.34
CA GLU A 325 18.90 -14.61 -3.29
C GLU A 325 17.98 -13.95 -4.32
N CYS A 326 18.27 -12.72 -4.71
CA CYS A 326 17.60 -12.07 -5.84
C CYS A 326 18.61 -11.88 -6.97
N LYS A 327 18.32 -12.46 -8.14
CA LYS A 327 19.12 -12.42 -9.36
C LYS A 327 18.45 -11.52 -10.41
N PHE A 328 19.24 -10.62 -10.98
CA PHE A 328 18.87 -9.83 -12.16
C PHE A 328 19.56 -10.48 -13.34
N LEU A 329 18.77 -11.09 -14.22
CA LEU A 329 19.22 -11.87 -15.37
C LEU A 329 19.06 -11.05 -16.66
#